data_AF-K9UEC6-F1
#
_entry.id   AF-K9UEC6-F1
#
_cell.length_a   1.000
_cell.length_b   1.000
_cell.length_c   1.000
_cell.angle_alpha   90.00
_cell.angle_beta   90.00
_cell.angle_gamma   90.00
#
_symmetry.space_group_name_H-M   'P 1'
#
loop_
_entity.id
_entity.type
_entity.pdbx_description
1 polymer ?
#
loop_
_entity_poly.entity_id
_entity_poly.type
_entity_poly.pdbx_seq_one_letter_code
_entity_poly.pdbx_strand_id
1 'polypeptide(L)' 'MRNPFQYKTRFGLYQATIRAMDELSTTKRAWWLQQALFHCDRDFPDFSVQLRELVYKPATLDDLTRSNEIKH' A
#
# COMPACT_ATOMS: atom_id res chain seq x y z
N MET A 1 11.41 0.40 -7.23
CA MET A 1 10.91 -0.30 -6.03
C MET A 1 11.08 -1.81 -6.21
N ARG A 2 11.40 -2.57 -5.14
CA ARG A 2 11.61 -4.03 -5.18
C ARG A 2 10.29 -4.80 -5.09
N ASN A 3 10.20 -6.03 -5.57
CA ASN A 3 8.96 -6.83 -5.45
C ASN A 3 8.60 -7.08 -3.96
N PRO A 4 7.31 -6.99 -3.54
CA PRO A 4 6.87 -7.23 -2.17
C PRO A 4 7.37 -8.53 -1.53
N PHE A 5 7.51 -9.62 -2.31
CA PHE A 5 8.02 -10.91 -1.83
C PHE A 5 9.49 -10.88 -1.38
N GLN A 6 10.24 -9.83 -1.74
CA GLN A 6 11.63 -9.68 -1.33
C GLN A 6 11.78 -9.14 0.10
N TYR A 7 10.69 -8.70 0.73
CA TYR A 7 10.71 -8.19 2.10
C TYR A 7 10.42 -9.34 3.09
N LYS A 8 11.45 -9.66 3.89
CA LYS A 8 11.43 -10.77 4.86
C LYS A 8 10.88 -10.39 6.24
N THR A 9 10.59 -9.10 6.47
CA THR A 9 10.11 -8.61 7.75
C THR A 9 8.82 -7.81 7.56
N ARG A 10 7.91 -7.91 8.54
CA ARG A 10 6.66 -7.14 8.60
C ARG A 10 6.93 -5.64 8.44
N PHE A 11 7.86 -5.12 9.23
CA PHE A 11 8.22 -3.70 9.22
C PHE A 11 8.78 -3.24 7.87
N GLY A 12 9.66 -4.04 7.24
CA GLY A 12 10.22 -3.72 5.93
C GLY A 12 9.16 -3.68 4.84
N LEU A 13 8.25 -4.66 4.85
CA LEU A 13 7.12 -4.72 3.92
C LEU A 13 6.15 -3.54 4.12
N TYR A 14 5.88 -3.18 5.37
CA TYR A 14 5.03 -2.04 5.72
C TYR A 14 5.57 -0.72 5.18
N GLN A 15 6.83 -0.39 5.49
CA GLN A 15 7.47 0.84 5.03
C GLN A 15 7.55 0.90 3.50
N ALA A 16 7.86 -0.23 2.86
CA ALA A 16 7.88 -0.31 1.40
C ALA A 16 6.49 -0.12 0.80
N THR A 17 5.44 -0.61 1.47
CA THR A 17 4.06 -0.42 1.03
C THR A 17 3.62 1.03 1.15
N ILE A 18 3.96 1.74 2.22
CA ILE A 18 3.69 3.18 2.32
C ILE A 18 4.34 3.93 1.16
N ARG A 19 5.64 3.69 0.90
CA ARG A 19 6.33 4.32 -0.25
C ARG A 19 5.68 3.96 -1.59
N ALA A 20 5.20 2.73 -1.74
CA ALA A 20 4.48 2.30 -2.93
C ALA A 20 3.16 3.06 -3.11
N MET A 21 2.46 3.35 -2.02
CA MET A 21 1.24 4.18 -2.04
C MET A 21 1.53 5.63 -2.41
N ASP A 22 2.70 6.16 -2.08
CA ASP A 22 3.04 7.55 -2.40
C ASP A 22 3.60 7.70 -3.83
N GLU A 23 4.48 6.78 -4.25
CA GLU A 23 5.29 6.94 -5.47
C GLU A 23 4.71 6.23 -6.71
N LEU A 24 3.89 5.18 -6.55
CA LEU A 24 3.40 4.40 -7.69
C LEU A 24 2.11 4.98 -8.28
N SER A 25 2.03 4.90 -9.61
CA SER A 25 0.78 5.12 -10.35
C SER A 25 -0.29 4.11 -9.93
N THR A 26 -1.56 4.46 -10.15
CA THR A 26 -2.73 3.68 -9.71
C THR A 26 -2.63 2.19 -10.04
N THR A 27 -2.30 1.83 -11.28
CA THR A 27 -2.20 0.42 -11.71
C THR A 27 -1.05 -0.32 -11.01
N LYS A 28 0.12 0.32 -10.88
CA LYS A 28 1.29 -0.27 -10.22
C LYS A 28 1.06 -0.41 -8.71
N ARG A 29 0.34 0.54 -8.11
CA ARG A 29 -0.08 0.52 -6.71
C ARG A 29 -1.06 -0.64 -6.45
N ALA A 30 -2.07 -0.80 -7.29
CA ALA A 30 -3.02 -1.92 -7.18
C ALA A 30 -2.30 -3.28 -7.26
N TRP A 31 -1.38 -3.42 -8.23
CA TRP A 31 -0.54 -4.62 -8.32
C TRP A 31 0.32 -4.83 -7.07
N TRP A 32 0.99 -3.78 -6.58
CA TRP A 32 1.82 -3.84 -5.38
C TRP A 32 1.03 -4.34 -4.18
N LEU A 33 -0.13 -3.74 -3.92
CA LEU A 33 -0.99 -4.07 -2.80
C LEU A 33 -1.46 -5.52 -2.86
N GLN A 34 -1.86 -6.00 -4.03
CA GLN A 34 -2.29 -7.40 -4.20
C GLN A 34 -1.16 -8.38 -3.86
N GLN A 35 0.05 -8.11 -4.35
CA GLN A 35 1.21 -8.97 -4.07
C GLN A 35 1.63 -8.90 -2.61
N ALA A 36 1.63 -7.70 -2.00
CA ALA A 36 1.97 -7.51 -0.60
C ALA A 36 0.95 -8.19 0.33
N LEU A 37 -0.34 -8.12 0.02
CA LEU A 37 -1.39 -8.82 0.76
C LEU A 37 -1.25 -10.33 0.65
N PHE A 38 -1.02 -10.86 -0.55
CA PHE A 38 -0.81 -12.30 -0.72
C PHE A 38 0.42 -12.79 0.05
N HIS A 39 1.52 -12.04 0.01
CA HIS A 39 2.74 -12.34 0.77
C HIS A 39 2.48 -12.29 2.29
N CYS A 40 1.74 -11.28 2.76
CA CYS A 40 1.30 -11.18 4.16
C CYS A 40 0.42 -12.35 4.57
N ASP A 41 -0.62 -12.70 3.81
CA ASP A 41 -1.54 -13.77 4.17
C ASP A 41 -0.81 -15.12 4.33
N ARG A 42 0.27 -15.33 3.57
CA ARG A 42 1.10 -16.55 3.66
C ARG A 42 2.12 -16.52 4.81
N ASP A 43 2.90 -15.45 4.91
CA ASP A 43 4.10 -15.42 5.77
C ASP A 43 3.90 -14.61 7.06
N PHE A 44 2.90 -13.70 7.10
CA PHE A 44 2.58 -12.80 8.21
C PHE A 44 1.05 -12.62 8.39
N PRO A 45 0.28 -13.70 8.64
CA PRO A 45 -1.18 -13.67 8.59
C PRO A 45 -1.79 -12.66 9.57
N ASP A 46 -1.15 -12.46 10.73
CA ASP A 46 -1.50 -11.46 11.74
C ASP A 46 -1.37 -10.01 11.25
N PHE A 47 -0.45 -9.78 10.31
CA PHE A 47 -0.12 -8.46 9.77
C PHE A 47 -0.98 -8.07 8.55
N SER A 48 -1.63 -9.05 7.93
CA SER A 48 -2.50 -8.82 6.76
C SER A 48 -3.63 -7.83 7.04
N VAL A 49 -4.18 -7.81 8.27
CA VAL A 49 -5.25 -6.89 8.68
C VAL A 49 -4.77 -5.44 8.66
N GLN A 50 -3.61 -5.17 9.26
CA GLN A 50 -3.00 -3.82 9.24
C GLN A 50 -2.66 -3.36 7.82
N LEU A 51 -2.22 -4.27 6.95
CA LEU A 51 -1.97 -3.92 5.56
C LEU A 51 -3.26 -3.60 4.80
N ARG A 52 -4.38 -4.27 5.10
CA ARG A 52 -5.70 -3.96 4.51
C ARG A 52 -6.20 -2.58 4.96
N GLU A 53 -5.95 -2.16 6.19
CA GLU A 53 -6.32 -0.81 6.66
C GLU A 53 -5.63 0.31 5.86
N LEU A 54 -4.39 0.09 5.39
CA LEU A 54 -3.71 1.02 4.49
C LEU A 54 -4.39 1.12 3.11
N VAL A 55 -4.98 0.02 2.64
CA VAL A 55 -5.67 -0.03 1.33
C VAL A 55 -7.06 0.61 1.40
N TYR A 56 -7.76 0.38 2.50
CA TYR A 56 -9.15 0.79 2.69
C TYR A 56 -9.31 2.05 3.54
N LYS A 57 -8.23 2.82 3.77
CA LYS A 57 -8.33 4.06 4.54
C LYS A 57 -9.39 4.94 3.88
N PRO A 58 -10.50 5.28 4.58
CA PRO A 58 -11.55 6.09 4.00
C PRO A 58 -10.92 7.41 3.55
N ALA A 59 -11.19 7.82 2.31
CA ALA A 59 -10.70 9.08 1.78
C ALA A 59 -11.13 10.20 2.72
N THR A 60 -10.15 10.96 3.21
CA THR A 60 -10.41 12.11 4.07
C THR A 60 -10.79 13.31 3.21
N LEU A 61 -11.41 14.33 3.82
CA LEU A 61 -11.69 15.60 3.13
C LEU A 61 -10.40 16.22 2.54
N ASP A 62 -9.28 16.09 3.24
CA ASP A 62 -7.97 16.55 2.76
C ASP A 62 -7.52 15.83 1.48
N ASP A 63 -7.78 14.52 1.36
CA ASP A 63 -7.44 13.74 0.16
C ASP A 63 -8.25 14.20 -1.07
N LEU A 64 -9.53 14.57 -0.86
CA LEU A 64 -10.41 15.10 -1.90
C LEU A 64 -9.99 16.51 -2.34
N THR A 65 -9.57 17.34 -1.39
CA THR A 65 -9.12 18.71 -1.67
C THR A 65 -7.85 18.71 -2.52
N ARG A 66 -6.86 17.88 -2.16
CA ARG A 66 -5.62 17.73 -2.96
C ARG A 66 -5.85 17.17 -4.35
N SER A 67 -6.82 16.27 -4.53
CA SER A 67 -7.14 15.73 -5.86
C SER A 67 -7.80 16.76 -6.79
N ASN A 68 -8.45 17.80 -6.24
CA ASN A 68 -9.05 18.88 -7.02
C ASN A 68 -8.03 19.95 -7.43
N GLU A 69 -6.97 20.14 -6.66
CA GLU A 69 -5.90 21.10 -6.95
C GLU A 69 -5.02 20.67 -8.15
N ILE A 70 -4.94 19.38 -8.47
CA ILE A 70 -4.12 18.86 -9.58
C ILE A 70 -4.78 19.12 -10.97
N LYS A 71 -5.98 19.72 -11.02
CA LYS A 71 -6.72 20.00 -12.27
C LYS A 71 -6.60 21.43 -12.81
N HIS A 72 -5.66 22.25 -12.35
CA HIS A 72 -5.42 23.61 -12.89
C HIS A 72 -4.06 23.78 -13.55
#